data_AF-A0A0S7XV41-F1
#
_entry.id   AF-A0A0S7XV41-F1
#
_cell.length_a   1.000
_cell.length_b   1.000
_cell.length_c   1.000
_cell.angle_alpha   90.00
_cell.angle_beta   90.00
_cell.angle_gamma   90.00
#
_symmetry.space_group_name_H-M   'P 1'
#
loop_
_entity.id
_entity.type
_entity.pdbx_description
1 polymer ?
#
loop_
_entity_poly.entity_id
_entity_poly.type
_entity_poly.pdbx_seq_one_letter_code
_entity_poly.pdbx_strand_id
1 'polypeptide(L)' 'MFVRYSIPLLFCLVCLTFAQSAEAQGIVDSFPSPASEPRGLAWDGEYLWCADAGTDSVYKLDTS' A
#
# COMPACT_ATOMS: atom_id res chain seq x y z
N MET A 1 -6.64 21.26 -48.19
CA MET A 1 -6.72 21.86 -46.83
C MET A 1 -7.59 20.97 -45.96
N PHE A 2 -7.08 19.88 -45.37
CA PHE A 2 -7.77 19.10 -44.34
C PHE A 2 -6.75 18.23 -43.58
N VAL A 3 -6.16 18.75 -42.50
CA VAL A 3 -5.40 17.93 -41.54
C VAL A 3 -5.53 18.52 -40.14
N ARG A 4 -6.70 18.42 -39.51
CA ARG A 4 -6.89 18.86 -38.10
C ARG A 4 -7.96 18.07 -37.33
N TYR A 5 -7.95 16.73 -37.36
CA TYR A 5 -8.86 15.95 -36.50
C TYR A 5 -8.30 14.61 -35.97
N SER A 6 -6.99 14.40 -35.89
CA SER A 6 -6.43 13.07 -35.51
C SER A 6 -5.68 13.01 -34.18
N ILE A 7 -5.60 14.11 -33.41
CA ILE A 7 -4.77 14.18 -32.19
C ILE A 7 -5.55 14.11 -30.85
N PRO A 8 -6.82 14.57 -30.70
CA PRO A 8 -7.46 14.59 -29.38
C PRO A 8 -7.98 13.21 -28.92
N LEU A 9 -8.30 12.31 -29.85
CA LEU A 9 -8.79 10.96 -29.53
C LEU A 9 -7.71 10.05 -28.96
N LEU A 10 -6.47 10.18 -29.43
CA LEU A 10 -5.34 9.38 -28.95
C LEU A 10 -4.94 9.77 -27.52
N PHE A 11 -5.01 11.05 -27.18
CA PHE A 11 -4.69 11.55 -25.84
C PHE A 11 -5.73 11.08 -24.80
N CYS A 12 -7.00 11.03 -25.18
CA CYS A 12 -8.09 10.52 -24.36
C CYS A 12 -7.94 9.01 -24.10
N LEU A 13 -7.51 8.24 -25.10
CA LEU A 13 -7.27 6.81 -25.00
C LEU A 13 -6.07 6.48 -24.08
N VAL A 14 -5.02 7.30 -24.10
CA VAL A 14 -3.87 7.17 -23.19
C VAL A 14 -4.29 7.46 -21.74
N CYS A 15 -5.14 8.46 -21.48
CA CYS A 15 -5.66 8.69 -20.12
C CYS A 15 -6.54 7.54 -19.62
N LEU A 16 -7.28 6.87 -20.49
CA LEU A 16 -8.12 5.72 -20.13
C LEU A 16 -7.30 4.46 -19.79
N THR A 17 -6.10 4.27 -20.35
CA THR A 17 -5.21 3.15 -19.98
C THR A 17 -4.43 3.40 -18.69
N PHE A 18 -4.24 4.65 -18.27
CA PHE A 18 -3.63 5.01 -16.98
C PHE A 18 -4.64 5.00 -15.82
N ALA A 19 -5.93 4.94 -16.11
CA ALA A 19 -6.99 4.80 -15.11
C ALA A 19 -7.24 3.33 -14.70
N GLN A 20 -6.24 2.45 -14.85
CA GLN A 20 -6.34 1.04 -14.48
C GLN A 20 -6.53 0.92 -12.96
N SER A 21 -7.78 0.60 -12.62
CA SER A 21 -8.39 0.20 -11.34
C SER A 21 -7.58 0.43 -10.05
N ALA A 22 -8.16 1.24 -9.15
CA ALA A 22 -7.99 1.04 -7.72
C ALA A 22 -8.67 -0.30 -7.36
N GLU A 23 -7.97 -1.41 -7.58
CA GLU A 23 -8.36 -2.72 -7.07
C GLU A 23 -8.47 -2.57 -5.56
N ALA A 24 -9.63 -2.90 -4.97
CA ALA A 24 -9.74 -3.02 -3.53
C ALA A 24 -8.89 -4.24 -3.11
N GLN A 25 -7.61 -4.00 -2.87
CA GLN A 25 -6.69 -5.02 -2.41
C GLN A 25 -7.11 -5.43 -1.00
N GLY A 26 -7.47 -6.71 -0.87
CA GLY A 26 -7.81 -7.32 0.41
C GLY A 26 -6.60 -7.43 1.32
N ILE A 27 -6.81 -7.94 2.53
CA ILE A 27 -5.73 -8.27 3.46
C ILE A 27 -4.78 -9.26 2.77
N VAL A 28 -3.54 -8.85 2.56
CA VAL A 28 -2.50 -9.70 1.94
C VAL A 28 -1.90 -10.64 2.97
N ASP A 29 -1.64 -10.14 4.18
CA ASP A 29 -1.10 -10.91 5.30
C ASP A 29 -1.62 -10.41 6.65
N SER A 30 -1.57 -11.30 7.64
CA SER A 30 -1.96 -11.01 9.02
C SER A 30 -1.10 -11.78 10.00
N PHE A 31 -0.69 -11.11 11.07
CA PHE A 31 0.15 -11.68 12.12
C PHE A 31 -0.52 -11.48 13.48
N PRO A 32 -0.35 -12.40 14.44
CA PRO A 32 -0.83 -12.18 15.79
C PRO A 32 -0.08 -11.02 16.43
N SER A 33 -0.81 -10.15 17.13
CA SER A 33 -0.17 -9.10 17.92
C SER A 33 0.69 -9.75 19.01
N PRO A 34 1.95 -9.31 19.20
CA PRO A 34 2.83 -9.86 20.23
C PRO A 34 2.33 -9.57 21.65
N ALA A 35 1.53 -8.51 21.82
CA ALA A 35 0.99 -8.07 23.10
C ALA A 35 -0.38 -7.37 22.94
N SER A 36 -0.97 -6.91 24.04
CA SER A 36 -2.38 -6.51 24.12
C SER A 36 -2.68 -5.07 23.71
N GLU A 37 -1.69 -4.18 23.69
CA GLU A 37 -1.87 -2.74 23.45
C GLU A 37 -0.81 -2.17 22.49
N PRO A 38 -0.82 -2.58 21.21
CA PRO A 38 0.07 -2.00 20.21
C PRO A 38 -0.29 -0.53 19.96
N ARG A 39 0.69 0.36 20.07
CA ARG A 39 0.52 1.81 19.89
C ARG A 39 1.30 2.39 18.71
N GLY A 40 2.36 1.71 18.28
CA GLY A 40 3.20 2.17 17.19
C GLY A 40 3.70 1.01 16.33
N LEU A 41 3.74 1.24 15.03
CA LEU A 41 4.27 0.31 14.03
C LEU A 41 5.27 1.01 13.14
N ALA A 42 6.38 0.35 12.82
CA ALA A 42 7.37 0.82 11.87
C ALA A 42 7.98 -0.34 11.09
N TRP A 43 8.27 -0.11 9.80
CA TRP A 43 8.96 -1.07 8.94
C TRP A 43 10.40 -0.59 8.72
N ASP A 44 11.40 -1.45 8.98
CA ASP A 44 12.81 -1.09 8.79
C ASP A 44 13.38 -1.53 7.43
N GLY A 45 12.62 -2.28 6.63
CA GLY A 45 13.06 -2.89 5.38
C GLY A 45 13.08 -4.41 5.40
N GLU A 46 13.14 -5.02 6.59
CA GLU A 46 13.25 -6.47 6.78
C GLU A 46 12.29 -7.00 7.86
N TYR A 47 12.02 -6.19 8.89
CA TYR A 47 11.22 -6.55 10.04
C TYR A 47 10.18 -5.49 10.39
N LEU A 48 9.07 -5.95 10.96
CA LEU A 48 8.02 -5.10 11.49
C LEU A 48 8.26 -4.86 12.98
N TRP A 49 8.43 -3.61 13.36
CA TRP A 49 8.60 -3.18 14.74
C TRP A 49 7.24 -2.79 15.33
N CYS A 50 6.94 -3.32 16.51
CA CYS A 50 5.71 -3.05 17.23
C CYS A 50 6.01 -2.55 18.63
N ALA A 51 5.62 -1.31 18.94
CA ALA A 51 5.72 -0.75 20.29
C ALA A 51 4.40 -1.00 21.02
N ASP A 52 4.46 -1.68 22.15
CA ASP A 52 3.31 -2.05 22.97
C ASP A 52 3.35 -1.35 24.34
N ALA A 53 2.23 -0.74 24.72
CA ALA A 53 2.10 0.01 25.97
C ALA A 53 1.69 -0.86 27.16
N GLY A 54 1.11 -2.04 26.93
CA GLY A 54 0.69 -2.94 28.01
C GLY A 54 1.88 -3.68 28.64
N THR A 55 2.93 -3.87 27.85
CA THR A 55 4.17 -4.59 28.24
C THR A 55 5.38 -3.67 28.36
N ASP A 56 5.23 -2.37 28.12
CA ASP A 56 6.29 -1.37 28.08
C ASP A 56 7.51 -1.81 27.23
N SER A 57 7.23 -2.48 26.10
CA SER A 57 8.25 -3.17 25.29
C SER A 57 8.09 -2.89 23.81
N VAL A 58 9.19 -3.03 23.08
CA VAL A 58 9.21 -2.98 21.61
C VAL A 58 9.56 -4.37 21.08
N TYR A 59 8.67 -4.91 20.26
CA TYR A 59 8.79 -6.22 19.64
C TYR A 59 9.28 -6.09 18.20
N LYS A 60 10.17 -7.00 17.82
CA LYS A 60 10.64 -7.18 16.45
C LYS A 60 9.93 -8.42 15.88
N LEU A 61 9.13 -8.23 14.83
CA LEU A 61 8.35 -9.27 14.18
C LEU A 61 8.99 -9.64 12.85
N ASP A 62 9.16 -10.94 12.65
CA ASP A 62 9.51 -11.52 11.36
C ASP A 62 8.23 -11.71 10.54
N THR A 63 8.23 -11.18 9.32
CA THR A 63 7.08 -11.20 8.40
C THR A 63 7.30 -12.13 7.20
N SER A 64 8.35 -12.96 7.24
CA SER A 64 8.68 -13.93 6.18
C SER A 64 7.90 -15.24 6.25
#